data_AF-A4J794-F1
#
_entry.id   AF-A4J794-F1
#
_cell.length_a   1.000
_cell.length_b   1.000
_cell.length_c   1.000
_cell.angle_alpha   90.00
_cell.angle_beta   90.00
_cell.angle_gamma   90.00
#
_symmetry.space_group_name_H-M   'P 1'
#
loop_
_entity.id
_entity.type
_entity.pdbx_description
1 polymer ?
#
loop_
_entity_poly.entity_id
_entity_poly.type
_entity_poly.pdbx_seq_one_letter_code
_entity_poly.pdbx_strand_id
1 'polypeptide(L)'
;MESLFFSLLQVLTELNENLTAMLRATEAHNQALRANDMTTIKEVLKELDPISKQVRTFDTQREAIQASLEERLQLPKGSTLNKTLQHAPVHLVQDLNKVAQSLTDTTEAIQKIVEINNVLTKQALHFNEVLLNTMRPAKSTYNPTGQTSGNKPSTSILNKTI
;
A
#
# COMPACT_ATOMS: atom_id res chain seq x y z
N MET A 1 -8.27 16.95 31.12
CA MET A 1 -7.31 17.15 30.00
C MET A 1 -6.37 15.97 29.88
N GLU A 2 -5.78 15.49 30.98
CA GLU A 2 -4.93 14.28 30.98
C GLU A 2 -5.61 13.04 30.39
N SER A 3 -6.89 12.81 30.67
CA SER A 3 -7.65 11.69 30.09
C SER A 3 -7.70 11.70 28.55
N LEU A 4 -7.73 12.86 27.89
CA LEU A 4 -7.74 12.93 26.42
C LEU A 4 -6.36 12.63 25.84
N PHE A 5 -5.28 13.09 26.49
CA PHE A 5 -3.92 12.75 26.09
C PHE A 5 -3.61 11.26 26.31
N PHE A 6 -4.15 10.66 27.36
CA PHE A 6 -4.05 9.23 27.60
C PHE A 6 -4.80 8.43 26.53
N SER A 7 -6.04 8.82 26.21
CA SER A 7 -6.80 8.19 25.10
C SER A 7 -6.09 8.37 23.76
N LEU A 8 -5.48 9.52 23.51
CA LEU A 8 -4.67 9.75 22.30
C LEU A 8 -3.47 8.80 22.27
N LEU A 9 -2.73 8.67 23.36
CA LEU A 9 -1.60 7.75 23.44
C LEU A 9 -2.02 6.30 23.18
N GLN A 10 -3.15 5.87 23.75
CA GLN A 10 -3.67 4.53 23.53
C GLN A 10 -4.01 4.30 22.05
N VAL A 11 -4.78 5.20 21.43
CA VAL A 11 -5.14 5.10 20.00
C VAL A 11 -3.92 5.14 19.10
N LEU A 12 -2.94 6.00 19.39
CA LEU A 12 -1.70 6.05 18.62
C LEU A 12 -0.87 4.77 18.76
N THR A 13 -0.88 4.15 19.94
CA THR A 13 -0.19 2.87 20.19
C THR A 13 -0.85 1.75 19.39
N GLU A 14 -2.18 1.62 19.48
CA GLU A 14 -2.96 0.62 18.73
C GLU A 14 -2.81 0.84 17.21
N LEU A 15 -2.81 2.10 16.74
CA LEU A 15 -2.54 2.44 15.34
C LEU A 15 -1.14 1.99 14.91
N ASN A 16 -0.12 2.21 15.74
CA ASN A 16 1.26 1.84 15.45
C ASN A 16 1.45 0.32 15.38
N GLU A 17 0.79 -0.42 16.25
CA GLU A 17 0.78 -1.89 16.20
C GLU A 17 0.15 -2.41 14.90
N ASN A 18 -0.99 -1.84 14.49
CA ASN A 18 -1.65 -2.20 13.24
C ASN A 18 -0.82 -1.83 12.00
N LEU A 19 -0.17 -0.66 12.01
CA LEU A 19 0.74 -0.28 10.93
C LEU A 19 1.98 -1.18 10.88
N THR A 20 2.49 -1.60 12.03
CA THR A 20 3.60 -2.58 12.07
C THR A 20 3.17 -3.93 11.50
N ALA A 21 1.95 -4.39 11.81
CA ALA A 21 1.38 -5.59 11.20
C ALA A 21 1.20 -5.43 9.69
N MET A 22 0.72 -4.25 9.25
CA MET A 22 0.59 -3.91 7.83
C MET A 22 1.95 -3.91 7.11
N LEU A 23 3.00 -3.39 7.75
CA LEU A 23 4.36 -3.42 7.22
C LEU A 23 4.84 -4.85 6.99
N ARG A 24 4.70 -5.73 7.99
CA ARG A 24 5.08 -7.15 7.87
C ARG A 24 4.33 -7.85 6.74
N ALA A 25 3.02 -7.61 6.64
CA ALA A 25 2.22 -8.16 5.54
C ALA A 25 2.69 -7.61 4.18
N THR A 26 3.03 -6.32 4.10
CA THR A 26 3.54 -5.69 2.86
C THR A 26 4.91 -6.23 2.46
N GLU A 27 5.78 -6.54 3.43
CA GLU A 27 7.07 -7.21 3.23
C GLU A 27 6.86 -8.65 2.71
N ALA A 28 5.95 -9.40 3.32
CA ALA A 28 5.58 -10.74 2.87
C ALA A 28 5.03 -10.72 1.44
N HIS A 29 4.20 -9.73 1.10
CA HIS A 29 3.71 -9.52 -0.26
C HIS A 29 4.85 -9.25 -1.24
N ASN A 30 5.82 -8.40 -0.87
CA ASN A 30 6.99 -8.11 -1.70
C ASN A 30 7.82 -9.38 -1.96
N GLN A 31 8.05 -10.18 -0.93
CA GLN A 31 8.78 -11.43 -1.05
C GLN A 31 8.05 -12.44 -1.94
N ALA A 32 6.73 -12.57 -1.78
CA ALA A 32 5.91 -13.43 -2.61
C ALA A 32 5.91 -12.98 -4.09
N LEU A 33 5.86 -11.68 -4.37
CA LEU A 33 6.02 -11.13 -5.72
C LEU A 33 7.38 -11.49 -6.33
N ARG A 34 8.47 -11.37 -5.57
CA ARG A 34 9.81 -11.74 -6.03
C ARG A 34 9.94 -13.24 -6.32
N ALA A 35 9.25 -14.08 -5.56
CA ALA A 35 9.21 -15.52 -5.76
C ALA A 35 8.18 -15.98 -6.81
N ASN A 36 7.34 -15.08 -7.33
CA ASN A 36 6.17 -15.40 -8.15
C ASN A 36 5.21 -16.41 -7.47
N ASP A 37 5.11 -16.38 -6.14
CA ASP A 37 4.21 -17.26 -5.38
C ASP A 37 2.79 -16.68 -5.36
N MET A 38 1.97 -17.12 -6.30
CA MET A 38 0.58 -16.67 -6.43
C MET A 38 -0.32 -17.09 -5.25
N THR A 39 0.04 -18.15 -4.52
CA THR A 39 -0.74 -18.61 -3.36
C THR A 39 -0.52 -17.65 -2.20
N THR A 40 0.74 -17.39 -1.87
CA THR A 40 1.10 -16.46 -0.80
C THR A 40 0.63 -15.03 -1.10
N ILE A 41 0.70 -14.57 -2.36
CA ILE A 41 0.15 -13.26 -2.74
C ILE A 41 -1.34 -13.15 -2.35
N LYS A 42 -2.14 -14.17 -2.65
CA LYS A 42 -3.58 -14.17 -2.34
C LYS A 42 -3.84 -14.22 -0.84
N GLU A 43 -3.05 -14.98 -0.10
CA GLU A 43 -3.19 -15.09 1.36
C GLU A 43 -2.86 -13.76 2.04
N VAL A 44 -1.73 -13.15 1.68
CA VAL A 44 -1.32 -11.85 2.23
C VAL A 44 -2.33 -10.75 1.90
N LEU A 45 -2.94 -10.76 0.70
CA LEU A 45 -4.00 -9.81 0.37
C LEU A 45 -5.25 -9.98 1.24
N LYS A 46 -5.60 -11.21 1.64
CA LYS A 46 -6.71 -11.47 2.57
C LYS A 46 -6.40 -10.95 3.98
N GLU A 47 -5.14 -11.01 4.40
CA GLU A 47 -4.71 -10.49 5.70
C GLU A 47 -4.64 -8.94 5.71
N LEU A 48 -4.27 -8.32 4.59
CA LEU A 48 -4.18 -6.87 4.47
C LEU A 48 -5.55 -6.16 4.54
N ASP A 49 -6.63 -6.77 4.03
CA ASP A 49 -7.96 -6.16 4.01
C ASP A 49 -8.49 -5.80 5.42
N PRO A 50 -8.55 -6.72 6.42
CA PRO A 50 -8.99 -6.37 7.77
C PRO A 50 -8.05 -5.37 8.46
N ILE A 51 -6.73 -5.51 8.29
CA ILE A 51 -5.74 -4.59 8.86
C ILE A 51 -5.97 -3.17 8.33
N SER A 52 -6.19 -3.01 7.02
CA SER A 52 -6.44 -1.71 6.40
C SER A 52 -7.70 -1.03 6.94
N LYS A 53 -8.75 -1.82 7.25
CA LYS A 53 -9.98 -1.31 7.86
C LYS A 53 -9.73 -0.83 9.28
N GLN A 54 -9.00 -1.61 10.08
CA GLN A 54 -8.62 -1.23 11.45
C GLN A 54 -7.77 0.04 11.48
N VAL A 55 -6.76 0.15 10.61
CA VAL A 55 -5.93 1.36 10.48
C VAL A 55 -6.82 2.59 10.22
N ARG A 56 -7.78 2.50 9.29
CA ARG A 56 -8.72 3.61 9.02
C ARG A 56 -9.59 3.95 10.23
N THR A 57 -10.10 2.95 10.95
CA THR A 57 -10.89 3.16 12.16
C THR A 57 -10.09 3.90 13.23
N PHE A 58 -8.86 3.46 13.51
CA PHE A 58 -7.99 4.11 14.48
C PHE A 58 -7.56 5.52 14.03
N ASP A 59 -7.34 5.73 12.73
CA ASP A 59 -7.03 7.05 12.18
C ASP A 59 -8.19 8.03 12.39
N THR A 60 -9.43 7.60 12.14
CA THR A 60 -10.63 8.41 12.42
C THR A 60 -10.80 8.68 13.92
N GLN A 61 -10.52 7.71 14.78
CA GLN A 61 -10.55 7.91 16.24
C GLN A 61 -9.48 8.91 16.70
N ARG A 62 -8.26 8.82 16.15
CA ARG A 62 -7.18 9.79 16.39
C ARG A 62 -7.64 11.20 16.01
N GLU A 63 -8.22 11.38 14.82
CA GLU A 63 -8.73 12.68 14.36
C GLU A 63 -9.80 13.25 15.28
N ALA A 64 -10.75 12.42 15.73
CA ALA A 64 -11.80 12.85 16.66
C ALA A 64 -11.22 13.31 18.02
N ILE A 65 -10.23 12.58 18.55
CA ILE A 65 -9.55 12.94 19.80
C ILE A 65 -8.73 14.23 19.60
N GLN A 66 -8.02 14.36 18.47
CA GLN A 66 -7.24 15.54 18.14
C GLN A 66 -8.13 16.77 17.98
N ALA A 67 -9.26 16.67 17.30
CA ALA A 67 -10.24 17.76 17.19
C ALA A 67 -10.78 18.18 18.57
N SER A 68 -11.05 17.21 19.45
CA SER A 68 -11.50 17.47 20.82
C SER A 68 -10.41 18.16 21.67
N LEU A 69 -9.13 17.84 21.42
CA LEU A 69 -7.99 18.50 22.05
C LEU A 69 -7.79 19.92 21.50
N GLU A 70 -7.92 20.12 20.20
CA GLU A 70 -7.83 21.44 19.55
C GLU A 70 -8.87 22.41 20.09
N GLU A 71 -10.13 21.96 20.23
CA GLU A 71 -11.21 22.77 20.79
C GLU A 71 -10.93 23.18 22.24
N ARG A 72 -10.46 22.24 23.07
CA ARG A 72 -10.14 22.51 24.48
C ARG A 72 -8.91 23.38 24.68
N LEU A 73 -7.92 23.27 23.80
CA LEU A 73 -6.68 24.04 23.83
C LEU A 73 -6.78 25.35 23.05
N GLN A 74 -7.93 25.65 22.45
CA GLN A 74 -8.15 26.80 21.57
C GLN A 74 -7.12 26.90 20.44
N LEU A 75 -6.68 25.74 19.93
CA LEU A 75 -5.75 25.67 18.81
C LEU A 75 -6.51 25.82 17.48
N PRO A 76 -5.85 26.35 16.43
CA PRO A 76 -6.41 26.36 15.08
C PRO A 76 -6.77 24.94 14.64
N LYS A 77 -7.93 24.77 14.01
CA LYS A 77 -8.36 23.47 13.47
C LYS A 77 -7.33 22.92 12.48
N GLY A 78 -6.97 21.65 12.63
CA GLY A 78 -5.92 21.02 11.82
C GLY A 78 -4.51 21.38 12.26
N SER A 79 -4.33 21.70 13.55
CA SER A 79 -3.01 21.88 14.12
C SER A 79 -2.26 20.55 14.11
N THR A 80 -1.03 20.57 13.61
CA THR A 80 -0.17 19.38 13.56
C THR A 80 -0.03 18.74 14.93
N LEU A 81 0.06 17.40 15.00
CA LEU A 81 0.23 16.63 16.23
C LEU A 81 1.32 17.22 17.14
N ASN A 82 2.46 17.64 16.56
CA ASN A 82 3.57 18.30 17.30
C ASN A 82 3.15 19.56 18.07
N LYS A 83 2.22 20.38 17.56
CA LYS A 83 1.72 21.56 18.28
C LYS A 83 0.82 21.15 19.44
N THR A 84 -0.01 20.12 19.25
CA THR A 84 -0.88 19.57 20.29
C THR A 84 -0.05 18.92 21.41
N LEU A 85 1.07 18.28 21.07
CA LEU A 85 2.00 17.65 22.02
C LEU A 85 2.75 18.63 22.92
N GLN A 86 2.91 19.90 22.51
CA GLN A 86 3.52 20.93 23.37
C GLN A 86 2.67 21.24 24.62
N HIS A 87 1.39 20.92 24.59
CA HIS A 87 0.46 21.08 25.70
C HIS A 87 0.21 19.77 26.46
N ALA A 88 0.91 18.69 26.10
CA ALA A 88 0.73 17.40 26.75
C ALA A 88 1.36 17.39 28.17
N PRO A 89 0.81 16.59 29.10
CA PRO A 89 1.39 16.40 30.42
C PRO A 89 2.83 15.87 30.32
N VAL A 90 3.74 16.40 31.13
CA VAL A 90 5.19 16.10 31.07
C VAL A 90 5.48 14.59 31.09
N HIS A 91 4.68 13.81 31.83
CA HIS A 91 4.84 12.36 31.94
C HIS A 91 4.40 11.58 30.68
N LEU A 92 3.61 12.17 29.78
CA LEU A 92 3.14 11.53 28.54
C LEU A 92 3.87 12.03 27.28
N VAL A 93 4.53 13.20 27.35
CA VAL A 93 5.22 13.82 26.21
C VAL A 93 6.24 12.87 25.58
N GLN A 94 7.02 12.18 26.39
CA GLN A 94 8.05 11.27 25.89
C GLN A 94 7.45 10.09 25.12
N ASP A 95 6.42 9.45 25.67
CA ASP A 95 5.77 8.31 25.05
C ASP A 95 5.02 8.72 23.77
N LEU A 96 4.32 9.84 23.80
CA LEU A 96 3.63 10.38 22.63
C LEU A 96 4.61 10.72 21.49
N ASN A 97 5.75 11.35 21.79
CA ASN A 97 6.77 11.63 20.78
C ASN A 97 7.38 10.35 20.21
N LYS A 98 7.65 9.34 21.06
CA LYS A 98 8.17 8.05 20.63
C LYS A 98 7.21 7.33 19.68
N VAL A 99 5.92 7.30 20.03
CA VAL A 99 4.90 6.68 19.18
C VAL A 99 4.70 7.45 17.88
N ALA A 100 4.68 8.79 17.93
CA ALA A 100 4.57 9.63 16.73
C ALA A 100 5.74 9.42 15.75
N GLN A 101 6.97 9.31 16.26
CA GLN A 101 8.12 8.99 15.44
C GLN A 101 8.00 7.59 14.83
N SER A 102 7.66 6.58 15.64
CA SER A 102 7.46 5.20 15.16
C SER A 102 6.41 5.11 14.05
N LEU A 103 5.30 5.85 14.16
CA LEU A 103 4.25 5.92 13.15
C LEU A 103 4.77 6.50 11.82
N THR A 104 5.58 7.56 11.92
CA THR A 104 6.19 8.22 10.75
C THR A 104 7.14 7.26 10.05
N ASP A 105 8.06 6.65 10.80
CA ASP A 105 9.05 5.71 10.27
C ASP A 105 8.37 4.49 9.61
N THR A 106 7.33 3.94 10.25
CA THR A 106 6.59 2.77 9.74
C THR A 106 5.84 3.12 8.45
N THR A 107 5.22 4.30 8.41
CA THR A 107 4.46 4.75 7.23
C THR A 107 5.39 5.00 6.04
N GLU A 108 6.55 5.61 6.27
CA GLU A 108 7.58 5.76 5.24
C GLU A 108 8.09 4.42 4.72
N ALA A 109 8.30 3.44 5.62
CA ALA A 109 8.71 2.09 5.23
C ALA A 109 7.67 1.39 4.35
N ILE A 110 6.39 1.45 4.74
CA ILE A 110 5.28 0.91 3.93
C ILE A 110 5.25 1.58 2.55
N GLN A 111 5.35 2.91 2.48
CA GLN A 111 5.31 3.65 1.23
C GLN A 111 6.41 3.21 0.27
N LYS A 112 7.65 3.04 0.77
CA LYS A 112 8.79 2.56 -0.03
C LYS A 112 8.55 1.15 -0.58
N ILE A 113 8.02 0.23 0.22
CA ILE A 113 7.77 -1.15 -0.24
C ILE A 113 6.62 -1.20 -1.25
N VAL A 114 5.57 -0.41 -1.04
CA VAL A 114 4.44 -0.30 -1.98
C VAL A 114 4.92 0.23 -3.34
N GLU A 115 5.82 1.21 -3.36
CA GLU A 115 6.42 1.70 -4.59
C GLU A 115 7.19 0.61 -5.33
N ILE A 116 8.02 -0.17 -4.63
CA ILE A 116 8.73 -1.32 -5.20
C ILE A 116 7.73 -2.36 -5.75
N ASN A 117 6.69 -2.70 -5.00
CA ASN A 117 5.66 -3.64 -5.44
C ASN A 117 4.95 -3.17 -6.71
N ASN A 118 4.66 -1.88 -6.83
CA ASN A 118 4.05 -1.28 -8.01
C ASN A 118 4.96 -1.41 -9.24
N VAL A 119 6.25 -1.13 -9.09
CA VAL A 119 7.24 -1.30 -10.17
C VAL A 119 7.34 -2.76 -10.60
N LEU A 120 7.49 -3.69 -9.65
CA LEU A 120 7.57 -5.13 -9.94
C LEU A 120 6.33 -5.62 -10.69
N THR A 121 5.14 -5.21 -10.25
CA THR A 121 3.87 -5.61 -10.88
C THR A 121 3.76 -5.08 -12.30
N LYS A 122 4.12 -3.80 -12.53
CA LYS A 122 4.12 -3.20 -13.87
C LYS A 122 5.10 -3.89 -14.81
N GLN A 123 6.30 -4.20 -14.33
CA GLN A 123 7.31 -4.91 -15.12
C GLN A 123 6.86 -6.33 -15.46
N ALA A 124 6.28 -7.06 -14.50
CA ALA A 124 5.72 -8.40 -14.74
C ALA A 124 4.59 -8.37 -15.78
N LEU A 125 3.68 -7.40 -15.69
CA LEU A 125 2.62 -7.20 -16.69
C LEU A 125 3.19 -6.89 -18.08
N HIS A 126 4.16 -5.96 -18.15
CA HIS A 126 4.79 -5.61 -19.42
C HIS A 126 5.49 -6.81 -20.08
N PHE A 127 6.21 -7.61 -19.29
CA PHE A 127 6.83 -8.84 -19.78
C PHE A 127 5.78 -9.82 -20.32
N ASN A 128 4.69 -10.04 -19.58
CA ASN A 128 3.59 -10.90 -20.00
C ASN A 128 2.93 -10.39 -21.29
N GLU A 129 2.74 -9.07 -21.44
CA GLU A 129 2.21 -8.47 -22.66
C GLU A 129 3.14 -8.68 -23.86
N VAL A 130 4.45 -8.48 -23.70
CA VAL A 130 5.45 -8.72 -24.76
C VAL A 130 5.43 -10.19 -25.18
N LEU A 131 5.38 -11.11 -24.22
CA LEU A 131 5.35 -12.54 -24.50
C LEU A 131 4.05 -12.95 -25.19
N LEU A 132 2.89 -12.47 -24.72
CA LEU A 132 1.60 -12.69 -25.36
C LEU A 132 1.55 -12.12 -26.78
N ASN A 133 2.12 -10.93 -27.01
CA ASN A 133 2.16 -10.31 -28.34
C ASN A 133 3.11 -11.05 -29.30
N THR A 134 4.21 -11.62 -28.79
CA THR A 134 5.14 -12.43 -29.59
C THR A 134 4.56 -13.81 -29.91
N MET A 135 3.88 -14.43 -28.95
CA MET A 135 3.26 -15.74 -29.07
C MET A 135 1.90 -15.70 -29.76
N ARG A 136 1.28 -14.52 -29.93
CA ARG A 136 0.05 -14.37 -30.71
C ARG A 136 0.35 -14.75 -32.16
N PRO A 137 -0.30 -15.79 -32.71
CA PRO A 137 -0.16 -16.09 -34.13
C PRO A 137 -0.68 -14.90 -34.93
N ALA A 138 0.02 -14.54 -36.01
CA ALA A 138 -0.53 -13.60 -36.97
C ALA A 138 -1.88 -14.16 -37.45
N LYS A 139 -2.99 -13.47 -37.20
CA LYS A 139 -4.26 -13.81 -37.84
C LYS A 139 -4.10 -13.55 -39.34
N SER A 140 -3.65 -14.57 -40.07
CA SER A 140 -3.76 -14.65 -41.52
C SER A 140 -4.20 -16.05 -41.87
N THR A 141 -5.46 -16.34 -41.55
CA THR A 141 -6.14 -17.51 -42.10
C THR A 141 -7.23 -16.97 -43.01
N TYR A 142 -6.94 -17.03 -44.32
CA TYR A 142 -7.83 -16.85 -45.47
C TYR A 142 -9.14 -16.08 -45.24
N ASN A 143 -9.25 -14.90 -45.86
CA ASN A 143 -10.56 -14.31 -46.14
C ASN A 143 -11.34 -15.25 -47.08
N PRO A 144 -12.68 -15.35 -46.94
CA PRO A 144 -13.54 -16.21 -47.78
C PRO A 144 -13.51 -15.87 -49.29
N THR A 145 -12.76 -14.83 -49.69
CA THR A 145 -12.53 -14.40 -51.07
C THR A 145 -11.19 -14.89 -51.66
N GLY A 146 -10.39 -15.66 -50.93
CA GLY A 146 -9.13 -16.24 -51.44
C GLY A 146 -7.98 -15.24 -51.67
N GLN A 147 -8.11 -13.99 -51.20
CA GLN A 147 -7.05 -12.99 -51.32
C GLN A 147 -6.27 -12.86 -50.01
N THR A 148 -4.95 -13.01 -50.08
CA THR A 148 -4.03 -12.72 -48.98
C THR A 148 -3.87 -11.20 -48.84
N SER A 149 -4.35 -10.62 -47.75
CA SER A 149 -4.11 -9.21 -47.45
C SER A 149 -2.61 -8.99 -47.20
N GLY A 150 -2.01 -8.12 -48.00
CA GLY A 150 -0.57 -7.88 -48.04
C GLY A 150 0.05 -7.56 -46.68
N ASN A 151 1.12 -8.29 -46.39
CA ASN A 151 2.34 -7.90 -45.66
C ASN A 151 2.20 -6.78 -44.62
N LYS A 152 1.93 -7.17 -43.38
CA LYS A 152 2.67 -6.62 -42.24
C LYS A 152 3.58 -7.72 -41.71
N PRO A 153 4.90 -7.48 -41.54
CA PRO A 153 5.78 -8.49 -40.96
C PRO A 153 5.32 -8.74 -39.53
N SER A 154 4.65 -9.88 -39.32
CA SER A 154 4.38 -10.39 -38.00
C SER A 154 5.69 -10.92 -37.43
N THR A 155 6.07 -10.43 -36.26
CA THR A 155 7.20 -10.93 -35.45
C THR A 155 6.90 -12.28 -34.78
N SER A 156 5.80 -12.95 -35.14
CA SER A 156 5.41 -14.24 -34.55
C SER A 156 6.34 -15.36 -35.03
N ILE A 157 7.08 -15.94 -34.09
CA ILE A 157 8.07 -17.01 -34.31
C ILE A 157 7.35 -18.33 -34.67
N LEU A 158 6.09 -18.49 -34.25
CA LEU A 158 5.30 -19.71 -34.45
C LEU A 158 4.96 -19.97 -35.93
N ASN A 159 4.88 -18.92 -36.75
CA ASN A 159 4.59 -19.05 -38.18
C ASN A 159 5.76 -19.60 -39.02
N LYS A 160 6.95 -19.78 -38.42
CA LYS A 160 8.14 -20.27 -39.15
C LYS A 160 8.41 -21.78 -38.99
N THR A 161 7.62 -22.51 -38.19
CA THR A 161 7.98 -23.88 -37.77
C THR A 161 6.93 -24.95 -38.11
N ILE A 162 5.92 -24.66 -38.94
CA ILE A 162 5.00 -25.68 -39.49
C ILE A 162 4.78 -25.42 -40.96
#